data_AF-A0A238JAR9-F1
#
_entry.id   AF-A0A238JAR9-F1
#
_cell.length_a   1.000
_cell.length_b   1.000
_cell.length_c   1.000
_cell.angle_alpha   90.00
_cell.angle_beta   90.00
_cell.angle_gamma   90.00
#
_symmetry.space_group_name_H-M   'P 1'
#
loop_
_entity.id
_entity.type
_entity.pdbx_description
1 polymer ?
#
loop_
_entity_poly.entity_id
_entity_poly.type
_entity_poly.pdbx_seq_one_letter_code
_entity_poly.pdbx_strand_id
1 'polypeptide(L)' 'MASDLYYVTSDGDVLDQVVSAHYGDALGGKVEAVLRANSGLAAEGAVLRAGLRIALPERGNQTPVETAQLWG' A
#
# COMPACT_ATOMS: atom_id res chain seq x y z
N MET A 1 -15.00 -10.21 -11.62
CA MET A 1 -14.80 -10.18 -10.15
C MET A 1 -13.42 -9.60 -9.94
N ALA A 2 -13.31 -8.33 -9.56
CA ALA A 2 -12.01 -7.72 -9.31
C ALA A 2 -11.47 -8.29 -8.00
N SER A 3 -10.28 -8.87 -8.04
CA SER A 3 -9.59 -9.32 -6.84
C SER A 3 -9.03 -8.07 -6.16
N ASP A 4 -9.68 -7.59 -5.09
CA ASP A 4 -9.10 -6.51 -4.28
C ASP A 4 -7.83 -7.05 -3.60
N LEU A 5 -6.69 -6.46 -3.95
CA LEU A 5 -5.43 -6.76 -3.29
C LEU A 5 -5.40 -6.00 -1.95
N TYR A 6 -5.05 -6.70 -0.88
CA TYR A 6 -4.90 -6.11 0.44
C TYR A 6 -3.48 -6.28 0.95
N TYR A 7 -2.90 -5.19 1.46
CA TYR A 7 -1.63 -5.20 2.17
C TYR A 7 -1.88 -4.96 3.66
N VAL A 8 -1.15 -5.68 4.51
CA VAL A 8 -1.17 -5.47 5.96
C VAL A 8 0.14 -4.81 6.35
N THR A 9 0.06 -3.64 6.96
CA THR A 9 1.23 -2.85 7.34
C THR A 9 1.94 -3.45 8.54
N SER A 10 3.24 -3.21 8.60
CA SER A 10 4.08 -3.46 9.78
C SER A 10 4.35 -2.16 10.55
N ASP A 11 4.93 -2.28 11.75
CA ASP A 11 5.27 -1.12 12.56
C ASP A 11 6.38 -0.32 11.87
N GLY A 12 6.13 0.97 11.61
CA GLY A 12 7.09 1.83 10.92
C GLY A 12 6.99 1.79 9.38
N ASP A 13 6.03 1.05 8.82
CA ASP A 13 5.80 1.06 7.37
C ASP A 13 5.42 2.46 6.88
N VAL A 14 5.98 2.88 5.75
CA VAL A 14 5.65 4.17 5.13
C VAL A 14 4.78 3.93 3.92
N LEU A 15 3.62 4.60 3.85
CA LEU A 15 2.67 4.42 2.74
C LEU A 15 3.34 4.62 1.38
N ASP A 16 4.16 5.66 1.24
CA ASP A 16 4.86 5.97 0.00
C ASP A 16 5.82 4.84 -0.43
N GLN A 17 6.52 4.22 0.53
CA GLN A 17 7.37 3.06 0.26
C GLN A 17 6.56 1.82 -0.12
N VAL A 18 5.45 1.55 0.56
CA VAL A 18 4.57 0.41 0.24
C VAL A 18 4.01 0.58 -1.16
N VAL A 19 3.54 1.78 -1.51
CA VAL A 19 3.01 2.10 -2.84
C VAL A 19 4.13 2.05 -3.89
N SER A 20 5.32 2.57 -3.59
CA SER A 20 6.47 2.52 -4.51
C SER A 20 6.98 1.08 -4.73
N ALA A 21 7.08 0.27 -3.68
CA ALA A 21 7.47 -1.12 -3.76
C ALA A 21 6.45 -1.96 -4.54
N HIS A 22 5.15 -1.65 -4.37
CA HIS A 22 4.07 -2.39 -5.01
C HIS A 22 3.82 -1.97 -6.47
N TYR A 23 3.86 -0.67 -6.76
CA TYR A 23 3.54 -0.13 -8.08
C TYR A 23 4.76 0.40 -8.87
N GLY A 24 5.97 0.32 -8.31
CA GLY A 24 7.22 0.88 -8.83
C GLY A 24 7.38 2.38 -8.60
N ASP A 25 8.51 2.92 -9.06
CA ASP A 25 8.92 4.34 -8.99
C ASP A 25 7.90 5.35 -9.53
N ALA A 26 6.94 4.91 -10.35
CA ALA A 26 5.90 5.77 -10.90
C ALA A 26 4.80 6.03 -9.85
N LEU A 27 5.07 6.84 -8.84
CA LEU A 27 4.13 7.21 -7.78
C LEU A 27 3.00 8.17 -8.22
N GLY A 28 3.09 8.73 -9.43
CA GLY A 28 2.21 9.78 -9.97
C GLY A 28 0.71 9.50 -9.80
N GLY A 29 0.14 9.97 -8.69
CA GLY A 29 -1.27 9.83 -8.33
C GLY A 29 -1.70 8.42 -7.88
N LYS A 30 -0.75 7.50 -7.59
CA LYS A 30 -1.05 6.16 -7.07
C LYS A 30 -1.31 6.20 -5.56
N VAL A 31 -0.50 6.95 -4.80
CA VAL A 31 -0.71 7.16 -3.36
C VAL A 31 -2.09 7.77 -3.11
N GLU A 32 -2.45 8.80 -3.88
CA GLU A 32 -3.77 9.45 -3.79
C GLU A 32 -4.93 8.50 -4.12
N ALA A 33 -4.71 7.55 -5.04
CA ALA A 33 -5.69 6.51 -5.36
C ALA A 33 -5.92 5.58 -4.18
N VAL A 34 -4.83 5.12 -3.56
CA VAL A 34 -4.86 4.27 -2.37
C VAL A 34 -5.51 5.03 -1.21
N LEU A 35 -5.16 6.29 -0.98
CA LEU A 35 -5.79 7.13 0.03
C LEU A 35 -7.29 7.34 -0.24
N ARG A 36 -7.70 7.50 -1.50
CA ARG A 36 -9.11 7.62 -1.87
C ARG A 36 -9.88 6.31 -1.67
N ALA A 37 -9.26 5.18 -1.96
CA ALA A 37 -9.82 3.85 -1.73
C ALA A 37 -9.85 3.49 -0.24
N ASN A 38 -8.94 4.03 0.57
CA ASN A 38 -8.81 3.78 2.01
C ASN A 38 -9.11 5.06 2.80
N SER A 39 -10.39 5.36 2.92
CA SER A 39 -10.87 6.49 3.72
C SER A 39 -10.38 6.34 5.18
N GLY A 40 -9.60 7.29 5.67
CA GLY A 40 -9.02 7.27 7.02
C GLY A 40 -7.52 6.94 7.06
N LEU A 41 -6.96 6.34 6.01
CA LEU A 41 -5.52 6.07 5.92
C LEU A 41 -4.69 7.37 5.94
N ALA A 42 -5.20 8.43 5.32
CA ALA A 42 -4.55 9.74 5.33
C ALA A 42 -4.43 10.35 6.73
N ALA A 43 -5.29 9.94 7.67
CA ALA A 43 -5.28 10.46 9.05
C ALA A 43 -4.24 9.74 9.93
N GLU A 44 -3.83 8.53 9.58
CA GLU A 44 -2.74 7.81 10.28
C GLU A 44 -1.38 8.49 10.05
N GLY A 45 -1.22 9.15 8.91
CA GLY A 45 -0.01 9.90 8.55
C GLY A 45 0.95 9.12 7.66
N ALA A 46 2.19 9.62 7.55
CA ALA A 46 3.21 9.03 6.68
C ALA A 46 3.72 7.67 7.17
N VAL A 47 3.74 7.49 8.50
CA VAL A 47 4.17 6.26 9.18
C VAL A 47 2.95 5.52 9.67
N LEU A 48 2.85 4.25 9.29
CA LEU A 48 1.72 3.38 9.56
C LEU A 48 2.06 2.49 10.75
N ARG A 49 1.04 2.24 11.57
CA ARG A 49 1.12 1.25 12.65
C ARG A 49 1.05 -0.17 12.08
N ALA A 50 1.60 -1.14 12.80
CA ALA A 50 1.42 -2.56 12.44
C ALA A 50 -0.07 -2.97 12.44
N GLY A 51 -0.43 -3.88 11.54
CA GLY A 51 -1.74 -4.51 11.47
C GLY A 51 -2.82 -3.71 10.74
N LEU A 52 -2.44 -2.64 10.02
CA LEU A 52 -3.40 -1.83 9.27
C LEU A 52 -3.63 -2.44 7.89
N ARG A 53 -4.90 -2.65 7.52
CA ARG A 53 -5.27 -3.25 6.24
C ARG A 53 -5.51 -2.16 5.21
N ILE A 54 -4.68 -2.13 4.18
CA ILE A 54 -4.75 -1.18 3.06
C ILE A 54 -5.22 -1.92 1.81
N ALA A 55 -6.30 -1.45 1.21
CA ALA A 55 -6.75 -1.87 -0.10
C ALA A 55 -5.88 -1.22 -1.18
N LEU A 56 -5.23 -2.04 -2.01
CA LEU A 56 -4.42 -1.59 -3.13
C LEU A 56 -5.21 -1.82 -4.43
N PRO A 57 -5.89 -0.80 -4.98
CA PRO A 57 -6.69 -0.96 -6.19
C PRO A 57 -5.78 -1.22 -7.40
N GLU A 58 -6.04 -2.29 -8.15
CA GLU A 58 -5.25 -2.64 -9.33
C GLU A 58 -5.33 -1.54 -10.41
N ARG A 59 -4.27 -0.74 -10.50
CA ARG A 59 -4.03 0.16 -11.64
C ARG A 59 -2.98 -0.46 -12.56
N GLY A 60 -3.39 -1.47 -13.33
CA GLY A 60 -2.83 -1.80 -14.65
C GLY A 60 -1.33 -2.11 -14.83
N ASN A 61 -0.50 -2.17 -13.80
CA ASN A 61 0.88 -2.63 -13.96
C ASN A 61 1.25 -3.53 -12.78
N GLN A 62 0.86 -4.79 -12.91
CA GLN A 62 1.04 -5.83 -11.90
C GLN A 62 2.42 -6.45 -12.07
N THR A 63 3.27 -6.30 -11.06
CA THR A 63 4.04 -7.43 -10.58
C THR A 63 3.73 -7.55 -9.09
N PRO A 64 3.07 -8.62 -8.64
CA PRO A 64 2.94 -8.87 -7.21
C PRO A 64 4.35 -9.01 -6.64
N VAL A 65 4.84 -7.99 -5.94
CA VAL A 65 5.98 -8.18 -5.05
C VAL A 65 5.42 -9.00 -3.91
N GLU A 66 5.74 -10.29 -3.95
CA GLU A 66 5.59 -11.24 -2.87
C GLU A 66 6.12 -10.54 -1.61
N THR A 67 5.20 -10.17 -0.72
CA THR A 67 5.48 -9.37 0.46
C THR A 67 6.61 -10.04 1.23
N ALA A 68 7.80 -9.44 1.17
CA ALA A 68 8.97 -9.91 1.85
C ALA A 68 8.63 -10.01 3.35
N GLN A 69 8.52 -11.24 3.83
CA GLN A 69 8.48 -11.57 5.24
C GLN A 69 9.84 -11.16 5.84
N LEU A 70 9.98 -9.91 6.26
CA LEU A 70 11.11 -9.46 7.05
C LEU A 70 10.75 -9.63 8.52
N TRP A 71 10.94 -10.85 9.01
CA TRP A 71 10.90 -11.19 10.43
C TRP A 71 12.34 -11.45 10.90
N GLY A 72 12.76 -10.73 11.93
CA GLY A 72 14.05 -10.88 12.62
C GLY A 72 14.22 -9.84 13.70
#